data_AF-A0A1B9C0N6-F1
#
_entry.id   AF-A0A1B9C0N6-F1
#
_cell.length_a   1.000
_cell.length_b   1.000
_cell.length_c   1.000
_cell.angle_alpha   90.00
_cell.angle_beta   90.00
_cell.angle_gamma   90.00
#
_symmetry.space_group_name_H-M   'P 1'
#
loop_
_entity.id
_entity.type
_entity.pdbx_description
1 polymer ?
#
loop_
_entity_poly.entity_id
_entity_poly.type
_entity_poly.pdbx_seq_one_letter_code
_entity_poly.pdbx_strand_id
1 'polypeptide(L)'
;MMNATQLRANLFVVLRRVLSTGKPEEIEWKGRHVQIVPRDPMPVLGKLARLRPHPEALRGDPESIVHLDWSSEWQGGDDSRLS
;
A
#
# COMPACT_ATOMS: atom_id res chain seq x y z
N MET A 1 -6.15 -18.85 7.62
CA MET A 1 -5.54 -19.87 6.74
C MET A 1 -6.67 -20.64 6.08
N MET A 2 -6.73 -20.69 4.74
CA MET A 2 -7.78 -21.43 4.03
C MET A 2 -7.33 -22.84 3.68
N ASN A 3 -8.26 -23.76 3.49
CA ASN A 3 -7.94 -25.10 2.98
C ASN A 3 -8.13 -25.22 1.46
N ALA A 4 -7.49 -26.23 0.89
CA ALA A 4 -7.86 -26.95 -0.33
C ALA A 4 -9.24 -26.68 -0.96
N THR A 5 -10.29 -27.04 -0.23
CA THR A 5 -11.68 -27.04 -0.71
C THR A 5 -12.21 -25.62 -0.81
N GLN A 6 -11.87 -24.77 0.15
CA GLN A 6 -12.19 -23.34 0.13
C GLN A 6 -11.49 -22.63 -1.02
N LEU A 7 -10.22 -22.97 -1.30
CA LEU A 7 -9.50 -22.43 -2.46
C LEU A 7 -10.20 -22.81 -3.77
N ARG A 8 -10.61 -24.08 -3.93
CA ARG A 8 -11.31 -24.53 -5.13
C ARG A 8 -12.59 -23.75 -5.39
N ALA A 9 -13.38 -23.50 -4.35
CA ALA A 9 -14.62 -22.74 -4.46
C ALA A 9 -14.40 -21.25 -4.77
N ASN A 10 -13.27 -20.69 -4.35
CA ASN A 10 -12.99 -19.24 -4.41
C ASN A 10 -11.82 -18.88 -5.33
N LEU A 11 -11.39 -19.79 -6.22
CA LEU A 11 -10.13 -19.67 -6.95
C LEU A 11 -9.98 -18.29 -7.63
N PHE A 12 -10.98 -17.86 -8.39
CA PHE A 12 -10.91 -16.59 -9.12
C PHE A 12 -10.92 -15.35 -8.21
N VAL A 13 -11.61 -15.42 -7.07
CA VAL A 13 -11.62 -14.34 -6.07
C VAL A 13 -10.23 -14.20 -5.44
N VAL A 14 -9.61 -15.32 -5.10
CA VAL A 14 -8.25 -15.37 -4.54
C VAL A 14 -7.25 -14.83 -5.57
N LEU A 15 -7.28 -15.31 -6.82
CA LEU A 15 -6.40 -14.81 -7.87
C LEU A 15 -6.56 -13.30 -8.09
N ARG A 16 -7.80 -12.80 -8.11
CA ARG A 16 -8.05 -11.35 -8.24
C ARG A 16 -7.48 -10.57 -7.07
N ARG A 17 -7.65 -11.04 -5.84
CA ARG A 17 -7.11 -10.38 -4.64
C ARG A 17 -5.58 -10.37 -4.63
N VAL A 18 -4.96 -11.51 -4.96
CA VAL A 18 -3.49 -11.62 -5.04
C VAL A 18 -2.95 -10.65 -6.07
N LEU A 19 -3.58 -10.56 -7.26
CA LEU A 19 -3.18 -9.64 -8.33
C LEU A 19 -3.55 -8.17 -8.09
N SER A 20 -4.53 -7.87 -7.24
CA SER A 20 -4.93 -6.49 -6.94
C SER A 20 -4.18 -5.90 -5.74
N THR A 21 -3.80 -6.73 -4.78
CA THR A 21 -3.15 -6.28 -3.53
C THR A 21 -1.65 -6.54 -3.47
N GLY A 22 -1.16 -7.57 -4.16
CA GLY A 22 0.25 -7.98 -4.12
C GLY A 22 0.61 -8.77 -2.88
N LYS A 23 -0.36 -8.97 -2.00
CA LYS A 23 -0.19 -9.78 -0.81
C LYS A 23 -0.29 -11.25 -1.19
N PRO A 24 0.71 -12.06 -0.84
CA PRO A 24 0.62 -13.50 -0.98
C PRO A 24 -0.55 -14.08 -0.18
N GLU A 25 -1.19 -15.11 -0.71
CA GLU A 25 -2.26 -15.83 0.00
C GLU A 25 -1.77 -17.23 0.37
N GLU A 26 -1.97 -17.63 1.63
CA GLU A 26 -1.49 -18.89 2.18
C GLU A 26 -2.62 -19.91 2.37
N ILE A 27 -2.37 -21.15 1.97
CA ILE A 27 -3.33 -22.26 2.00
C ILE A 27 -2.71 -23.48 2.69
N GLU A 28 -3.55 -24.28 3.32
CA GLU A 28 -3.19 -25.62 3.78
C GLU A 28 -3.69 -26.69 2.79
N TRP A 29 -2.78 -27.58 2.38
CA TRP A 29 -3.08 -28.72 1.54
C TRP A 29 -2.35 -29.97 2.06
N LYS A 30 -3.13 -30.98 2.48
CA LYS A 30 -2.60 -32.26 2.99
C LYS A 30 -1.55 -32.08 4.12
N GLY A 31 -1.83 -31.19 5.07
CA GLY A 31 -0.93 -30.89 6.19
C GLY A 31 0.34 -30.11 5.80
N ARG A 32 0.39 -29.55 4.59
CA ARG A 32 1.46 -28.65 4.14
C ARG A 32 0.91 -27.26 3.87
N HIS A 33 1.72 -26.24 4.11
CA HIS A 33 1.41 -24.88 3.74
C HIS A 33 1.94 -24.58 2.33
N VAL A 34 1.09 -23.95 1.52
CA VAL A 34 1.40 -23.53 0.15
C VAL A 34 1.03 -22.06 0.03
N GLN A 35 1.80 -21.31 -0.75
CA GLN A 35 1.58 -19.89 -0.95
C GLN A 35 1.33 -19.58 -2.43
N ILE A 36 0.33 -18.74 -2.69
CA ILE A 36 0.05 -18.20 -4.03
C ILE A 36 0.63 -16.80 -4.07
N VAL A 37 1.64 -16.61 -4.92
CA VAL A 37 2.34 -15.34 -5.12
C VAL A 37 2.16 -14.86 -6.56
N PRO A 38 2.00 -13.53 -6.79
CA PRO A 38 2.05 -13.00 -8.14
C PRO A 38 3.49 -13.14 -8.67
N ARG A 39 3.63 -13.69 -9.88
CA ARG A 39 4.93 -13.86 -10.53
C ARG A 39 5.45 -12.56 -11.12
N ASP A 40 4.56 -11.81 -11.76
CA ASP A 40 4.91 -10.55 -12.37
C ASP A 40 4.92 -9.44 -11.33
N PRO A 41 5.84 -8.46 -11.43
CA PRO A 41 5.82 -7.29 -10.57
C PRO A 41 4.45 -6.63 -10.69
N MET A 42 3.76 -6.59 -9.57
CA MET A 42 2.41 -6.09 -9.59
C MET A 42 2.39 -4.62 -9.99
N PRO A 43 1.31 -4.16 -10.67
CA PRO A 43 1.10 -2.74 -10.93
C PRO A 43 0.82 -1.95 -9.65
N VAL A 44 1.11 -2.47 -8.44
CA VAL A 44 1.30 -1.70 -7.20
C VAL A 44 2.66 -0.98 -7.18
N LEU A 45 3.52 -1.22 -8.18
CA LEU A 45 4.24 -0.14 -8.87
C LEU A 45 3.23 0.80 -9.59
N GLY A 46 2.20 1.24 -8.88
CA GLY A 46 0.97 1.78 -9.42
C GLY A 46 0.97 3.29 -9.35
N LYS A 47 0.79 3.95 -10.49
CA LYS A 47 0.85 5.41 -10.70
C LYS A 47 2.19 6.05 -10.29
N LEU A 48 2.70 5.73 -9.11
CA LEU A 48 3.94 6.18 -8.50
C LEU A 48 5.19 5.57 -9.13
N ALA A 49 5.15 4.38 -9.73
CA ALA A 49 6.32 3.84 -10.44
C ALA A 49 6.65 4.59 -11.74
N ARG A 50 5.72 5.43 -12.22
CA ARG A 50 5.95 6.35 -13.33
C ARG A 50 6.48 7.70 -12.86
N LEU A 51 6.62 7.93 -11.55
CA LEU A 51 7.22 9.16 -11.05
C LEU A 51 8.66 9.21 -11.52
N ARG A 52 8.98 10.29 -12.24
CA ARG A 52 10.35 10.62 -12.54
C ARG A 52 10.91 11.38 -11.35
N PRO A 53 12.16 11.12 -10.94
CA PRO A 53 12.80 11.94 -9.93
C PRO A 53 12.87 13.38 -10.44
N HIS A 54 12.52 14.33 -9.57
CA HIS A 54 12.61 15.76 -9.83
C HIS A 54 13.57 16.39 -8.80
N PRO A 55 14.90 16.19 -8.95
CA PRO A 55 15.88 16.66 -7.98
C PRO A 55 15.86 18.19 -7.82
N GLU A 56 15.41 18.92 -8.85
CA GLU A 56 15.26 20.38 -8.82
C GLU A 56 13.93 20.86 -8.23
N ALA A 57 13.08 19.95 -7.73
CA ALA A 57 11.81 20.33 -7.11
C ALA A 57 12.00 21.17 -5.84
N LEU A 58 13.14 21.00 -5.15
CA LEU A 58 13.54 21.81 -4.01
C LEU A 58 14.64 22.79 -4.44
N ARG A 59 14.41 24.08 -4.21
CA ARG A 59 15.46 25.10 -4.34
C ARG A 59 16.09 25.33 -2.97
N GLY A 60 17.22 24.68 -2.73
CA GLY A 60 17.97 24.80 -1.47
C GLY A 60 18.27 23.45 -0.83
N ASP A 61 18.79 23.48 0.40
CA ASP A 61 19.11 22.29 1.18
C ASP A 61 17.82 21.65 1.73
N PRO A 62 17.52 20.37 1.43
CA PRO A 62 16.36 19.67 1.99
C PRO A 62 16.30 19.68 3.52
N GLU A 63 17.45 19.64 4.20
CA GLU A 63 17.53 19.64 5.66
C GLU A 63 16.97 20.94 6.27
N SER A 64 16.91 22.03 5.50
CA SER A 64 16.33 23.28 5.97
C SER A 64 14.80 23.22 6.11
N ILE A 65 14.13 22.23 5.52
CA ILE A 65 12.66 22.07 5.52
C ILE A 65 12.22 21.03 6.55
N VAL A 66 13.07 20.06 6.90
CA VAL A 66 12.73 18.94 7.81
C VAL A 66 12.30 19.43 9.19
N HIS A 67 12.85 20.55 9.65
CA HIS A 67 12.58 21.13 10.98
C HIS A 67 11.64 22.35 10.94
N LEU A 68 10.99 22.60 9.81
CA LEU A 68 10.16 23.79 9.63
C LEU A 68 8.80 23.55 10.30
N ASP A 69 8.54 24.27 11.39
CA ASP A 69 7.29 24.19 12.16
C ASP A 69 6.34 25.33 11.74
N TRP A 70 5.12 24.97 11.33
CA TRP A 70 4.06 25.89 10.91
C TRP A 70 2.93 25.99 11.93
N SER A 71 3.10 25.40 13.11
CA SER A 71 2.05 25.36 14.14
C SER A 71 1.60 26.76 14.59
N SER A 72 2.48 27.75 14.59
CA SER A 72 2.16 29.15 14.92
C SER A 72 1.42 29.91 13.82
N GLU A 73 1.59 29.50 12.56
CA GLU A 73 0.96 30.10 11.38
C GLU A 73 -0.40 29.44 11.08
N TRP A 74 -0.72 28.34 11.76
CA TRP A 74 -1.95 27.59 11.58
C TRP A 74 -3.14 28.31 12.22
N GLN A 75 -3.92 29.03 11.41
CA GLN A 75 -5.18 29.66 11.81
C GLN A 75 -6.37 28.71 11.61
N GLY A 76 -6.27 27.47 12.10
CA GLY A 76 -7.36 26.49 12.08
C GLY A 76 -8.55 27.02 12.88
N GLY A 77 -9.69 27.22 12.19
CA GLY A 77 -10.85 27.92 12.72
C GLY A 77 -11.43 27.29 13.98
N ASP A 78 -11.58 28.14 15.01
CA ASP A 78 -12.59 28.12 16.07
C ASP A 78 -13.41 26.81 16.20
N ASP A 79 -12.84 25.82 16.91
CA ASP A 79 -13.47 24.52 17.21
C ASP A 79 -14.46 24.61 18.39
N SER A 80 -15.18 25.74 18.52
CA SER A 80 -16.20 25.95 19.56
C SER A 80 -17.59 25.42 19.18
N ARG A 81 -17.71 24.66 18.09
CA ARG A 81 -19.00 24.13 17.58
C ARG A 81 -19.21 22.63 17.76
N LEU A 82 -18.31 21.92 18.44
CA LEU A 82 -18.46 20.50 18.76
C LEU A 82 -18.52 20.30 20.29
N SER A 83 -19.60 20.73 20.93
CA SER A 83 -20.02 20.28 22.27
C SER A 83 -21.52 20.40 22.45
#